data_AF-A0A1J9Q7Q0-F1
#
_entry.id   AF-A0A1J9Q7Q0-F1
#
_cell.length_a   1.000
_cell.length_b   1.000
_cell.length_c   1.000
_cell.angle_alpha   90.00
_cell.angle_beta   90.00
_cell.angle_gamma   90.00
#
_symmetry.space_group_name_H-M   'P 1'
#
loop_
_entity.id
_entity.type
_entity.pdbx_description
1 polymer ?
#
loop_
_entity_poly.entity_id
_entity_poly.type
_entity_poly.pdbx_seq_one_letter_code
_entity_poly.pdbx_strand_id
1 'polypeptide(L)'
;MDGNTAEPALRVLEIPPDRQYATLDEAEQSIDEFTSSRGYAVTRQRSDKNLDGEIYRVYLRCDRGGEYVEKTDDRKRNRTTRLIE
;
A
#
# COMPACT_ATOMS: atom_id res chain seq x y z
N MET A 1 -26.34 17.85 -29.45
CA MET A 1 -25.53 18.27 -28.28
C MET A 1 -24.62 17.11 -27.97
N ASP A 2 -23.52 17.06 -28.71
CA ASP A 2 -22.61 15.93 -28.76
C ASP A 2 -21.83 15.85 -27.46
N GLY A 3 -21.87 14.66 -26.85
CA GLY A 3 -21.27 14.36 -25.57
C GLY A 3 -19.75 14.52 -25.62
N ASN A 4 -19.25 15.48 -24.86
CA ASN A 4 -17.83 15.57 -24.57
C ASN A 4 -17.54 14.77 -23.28
N THR A 5 -17.59 13.45 -23.37
CA THR A 5 -17.03 12.58 -22.34
C THR A 5 -15.52 12.58 -22.53
N ALA A 6 -14.82 13.48 -21.84
CA ALA A 6 -13.36 13.46 -21.79
C ALA A 6 -12.91 12.08 -21.31
N GLU A 7 -12.21 11.32 -22.15
CA GLU A 7 -11.60 10.06 -21.75
C GLU A 7 -10.72 10.31 -20.52
N PRO A 8 -10.88 9.54 -19.43
CA PRO A 8 -10.01 9.69 -18.29
C PRO A 8 -8.59 9.35 -18.75
N ALA A 9 -7.71 10.35 -18.78
CA ALA A 9 -6.31 10.14 -19.09
C ALA A 9 -5.76 9.10 -18.11
N LEU A 10 -5.47 7.90 -18.62
CA LEU A 10 -4.86 6.83 -17.83
C LEU A 10 -3.50 7.34 -17.36
N ARG A 11 -3.37 7.61 -16.06
CA ARG A 11 -2.08 7.97 -15.46
C ARG A 11 -1.17 6.75 -15.53
N VAL A 12 -0.09 6.86 -16.29
CA VAL A 12 0.99 5.88 -16.26
C VAL A 12 1.70 6.02 -14.92
N LEU A 13 1.63 4.98 -14.09
CA LEU A 13 2.38 4.94 -12.84
C LEU A 13 3.83 4.59 -13.14
N GLU A 14 4.75 5.44 -12.70
CA GLU A 14 6.17 5.15 -12.76
C GLU A 14 6.50 3.96 -11.86
N ILE A 15 7.31 3.04 -12.37
CA ILE A 15 7.81 1.92 -11.59
C ILE A 15 8.89 2.46 -10.63
N PRO A 16 8.85 2.11 -9.33
CA PRO A 16 9.92 2.47 -8.42
C PRO A 16 11.26 1.85 -8.87
N PRO A 17 12.39 2.52 -8.64
CA PRO A 17 13.70 1.99 -9.00
C PRO A 17 14.03 0.72 -8.19
N ASP A 18 14.68 -0.24 -8.84
CA ASP A 18 15.20 -1.43 -8.16
C ASP A 18 16.22 -1.02 -7.09
N ARG A 19 15.94 -1.43 -5.84
CA ARG A 19 16.79 -1.16 -4.67
C ARG A 19 16.78 -2.38 -3.75
N GLN A 20 17.89 -2.54 -3.02
CA GLN A 20 18.02 -3.55 -1.99
C GLN A 20 17.95 -2.86 -0.63
N TYR A 21 17.19 -3.45 0.28
CA TYR A 21 17.00 -2.96 1.64
C TYR A 21 17.43 -4.04 2.62
N ALA A 22 17.86 -3.63 3.81
CA ALA A 22 18.28 -4.58 4.83
C ALA A 22 17.10 -5.30 5.47
N THR A 23 15.93 -4.64 5.50
CA THR A 23 14.71 -5.18 6.10
C THR A 23 13.48 -4.95 5.23
N LEU A 24 12.44 -5.76 5.46
CA LEU A 24 11.15 -5.59 4.79
C LEU A 24 10.50 -4.24 5.14
N ASP A 25 10.61 -3.81 6.39
CA ASP A 25 10.01 -2.56 6.88
C ASP A 25 10.61 -1.34 6.17
N GLU A 26 11.94 -1.32 6.01
CA GLU A 26 12.65 -0.29 5.26
C GLU A 26 12.23 -0.25 3.78
N ALA A 27 12.02 -1.43 3.18
CA ALA A 27 11.51 -1.52 1.81
C ALA A 27 10.07 -0.99 1.68
N GLU A 28 9.18 -1.35 2.61
CA GLU A 28 7.79 -0.88 2.64
C GLU A 28 7.75 0.65 2.86
N GLN A 29 8.59 1.21 3.73
CA GLN A 29 8.68 2.65 3.97
C GLN A 29 9.18 3.41 2.73
N SER A 30 10.24 2.92 2.06
CA SER A 30 10.72 3.59 0.84
C SER A 30 9.68 3.55 -0.30
N ILE A 31 8.89 2.48 -0.38
CA ILE A 31 7.79 2.41 -1.36
C ILE A 31 6.70 3.40 -0.97
N ASP A 32 6.31 3.49 0.30
CA ASP A 32 5.31 4.45 0.77
C ASP A 32 5.70 5.89 0.40
N GLU A 33 6.94 6.30 0.71
CA GLU A 33 7.48 7.62 0.34
C GLU A 33 7.45 7.88 -1.18
N PHE A 34 7.83 6.88 -1.98
CA PHE A 34 7.83 6.97 -3.43
C PHE A 34 6.41 7.17 -3.99
N THR A 35 5.43 6.46 -3.42
CA THR A 35 4.04 6.54 -3.88
C THR A 35 3.35 7.83 -3.39
N SER A 36 3.57 8.21 -2.13
CA SER A 36 3.04 9.43 -1.51
C SER A 36 3.48 10.68 -2.27
N SER A 37 4.75 10.77 -2.68
CA SER A 37 5.25 11.88 -3.51
C SER A 37 4.60 11.98 -4.90
N ARG A 38 3.93 10.92 -5.36
CA ARG A 38 3.25 10.85 -6.67
C ARG A 38 1.72 10.91 -6.56
N GLY A 39 1.19 11.12 -5.35
CA GLY A 39 -0.24 11.31 -5.12
C GLY A 39 -1.06 10.02 -5.21
N TYR A 40 -0.45 8.87 -4.92
CA TYR A 40 -1.17 7.61 -4.72
C TYR A 40 -0.60 6.86 -3.52
N ALA A 41 -1.42 6.06 -2.87
CA ALA A 41 -0.99 5.20 -1.77
C ALA A 41 -1.08 3.74 -2.18
N VAL A 42 -0.24 2.89 -1.59
CA VAL A 42 -0.28 1.45 -1.78
C VAL A 42 -0.45 0.75 -0.45
N THR A 43 -1.18 -0.37 -0.46
CA THR A 43 -1.35 -1.23 0.70
C THR A 43 -1.00 -2.67 0.37
N ARG A 44 -0.60 -3.41 1.41
CA ARG A 44 -0.29 -4.84 1.29
C ARG A 44 -1.54 -5.62 0.91
N GLN A 45 -1.48 -6.26 -0.24
CA GLN A 45 -2.53 -7.16 -0.71
C GLN A 45 -2.36 -8.55 -0.11
N ARG A 46 -1.16 -9.12 -0.24
CA ARG A 46 -0.80 -10.44 0.28
C ARG A 46 0.70 -10.54 0.47
N SER A 47 1.12 -11.58 1.17
CA SER A 47 2.52 -11.96 1.25
C SER A 47 2.65 -13.46 1.21
N ASP A 48 3.69 -13.92 0.53
CA ASP A 48 4.05 -15.32 0.49
C ASP A 48 5.14 -15.58 1.54
N LYS A 49 5.00 -16.72 2.22
CA LYS A 49 5.91 -17.19 3.27
C LYS A 49 6.63 -18.46 2.82
N ASN A 50 7.86 -18.65 3.27
CA ASN A 50 8.58 -19.91 3.11
C ASN A 50 8.07 -20.97 4.11
N LEU A 51 8.65 -22.17 4.06
CA LEU A 51 8.31 -23.28 4.96
C LEU A 51 8.61 -22.93 6.43
N ASP A 52 9.62 -22.11 6.66
CA ASP A 52 10.04 -21.60 7.98
C ASP A 52 9.14 -20.46 8.50
N GLY A 53 8.17 -20.01 7.70
CA GLY A 53 7.21 -18.96 8.07
C GLY A 53 7.68 -17.52 7.84
N GLU A 54 8.86 -17.33 7.26
CA GLU A 54 9.44 -16.04 6.91
C GLU A 54 8.87 -15.51 5.59
N ILE A 55 8.67 -14.19 5.50
CA ILE A 55 8.11 -13.54 4.31
C ILE A 55 9.22 -13.40 3.26
N TYR A 56 9.04 -14.03 2.10
CA TYR A 56 9.98 -13.88 0.98
C TYR A 56 9.43 -12.99 -0.14
N ARG A 57 8.11 -12.73 -0.15
CA ARG A 57 7.49 -11.88 -1.17
C ARG A 57 6.29 -11.13 -0.61
N VAL A 58 6.18 -9.85 -0.97
CA VAL A 58 5.03 -9.00 -0.64
C VAL A 58 4.45 -8.44 -1.93
N TYR A 59 3.13 -8.50 -2.07
CA TYR A 59 2.40 -7.88 -3.17
C TYR A 59 1.65 -6.68 -2.63
N LEU A 60 1.85 -5.56 -3.31
CA LEU A 60 1.20 -4.30 -3.01
C LEU A 60 0.11 -4.03 -4.05
N ARG A 61 -0.91 -3.29 -3.66
CA ARG A 61 -1.96 -2.78 -4.54
C ARG A 61 -2.22 -1.32 -4.23
N CYS A 62 -2.75 -0.57 -5.19
CA CYS A 62 -3.28 0.76 -4.90
C CYS A 62 -4.29 0.70 -3.76
N ASP A 63 -4.20 1.64 -2.84
CA ASP A 63 -5.19 1.76 -1.79
C ASP A 63 -6.56 2.10 -2.39
N ARG A 64 -7.60 1.42 -1.91
CA ARG A 64 -8.95 1.52 -2.51
C ARG A 64 -9.74 2.73 -1.99
N GLY A 65 -9.14 3.69 -1.30
CA GLY A 65 -9.88 4.77 -0.65
C GLY A 65 -9.23 6.14 -0.68
N GLY A 66 -9.54 6.92 -1.72
CA GLY A 66 -9.56 8.39 -1.69
C GLY A 66 -8.21 9.09 -1.50
N GLU A 67 -8.21 10.42 -1.67
CA GLU A 67 -7.06 11.27 -1.35
C GLU A 67 -6.59 11.01 0.08
N TYR A 68 -5.28 10.90 0.26
CA TYR A 68 -4.64 10.79 1.57
C TYR A 68 -4.99 12.04 2.39
N VAL A 69 -5.89 11.89 3.35
CA VAL A 69 -6.17 12.93 4.35
C VAL A 69 -5.38 12.56 5.60
N GLU A 70 -4.56 13.49 6.07
CA GLU A 70 -3.78 13.36 7.30
C GLU A 70 -4.72 12.94 8.44
N LYS A 71 -4.62 11.68 8.89
CA LYS A 71 -5.47 11.21 9.98
C LYS A 71 -4.84 11.64 11.29
N THR A 72 -5.42 12.66 11.92
CA THR A 72 -5.28 12.86 13.35
C THR A 72 -5.72 11.57 14.08
N ASP A 73 -4.82 11.09 14.92
CA ASP A 73 -4.84 9.79 15.58
C ASP A 73 -6.05 9.64 16.54
N ASP A 74 -7.10 8.95 16.12
CA ASP A 74 -8.26 8.65 16.98
C ASP A 74 -8.84 7.24 16.76
N ARG A 75 -8.00 6.25 16.41
CA ARG A 75 -8.47 4.84 16.35
C ARG A 75 -7.53 3.88 17.07
N LYS A 76 -7.62 3.88 18.40
CA LYS A 76 -7.28 2.71 19.24
C LYS A 76 -8.02 1.48 18.71
N ARG A 77 -7.29 0.58 18.03
CA ARG A 77 -7.80 -0.77 17.73
C ARG A 77 -7.86 -1.55 19.04
N ASN A 78 -9.06 -1.70 19.60
CA ASN A 78 -9.26 -2.58 20.74
C ASN A 78 -9.18 -4.04 20.26
N ARG A 79 -8.00 -4.65 20.38
CA ARG A 79 -7.75 -6.05 19.99
C ARG A 79 -8.26 -6.97 21.09
N THR A 80 -9.55 -7.26 21.11
CA THR A 80 -10.11 -8.30 21.98
C THR A 80 -9.86 -9.67 21.37
N THR A 81 -8.83 -10.37 21.83
CA THR A 81 -8.69 -11.82 21.62
C THR A 81 -9.53 -12.54 22.67
N ARG A 82 -10.62 -13.21 22.28
CA ARG A 82 -11.28 -14.19 23.14
C ARG A 82 -10.38 -15.44 23.21
N LEU A 83 -9.92 -15.78 24.42
CA LEU A 83 -9.48 -17.14 24.75
C LEU A 83 -10.71 -18.06 24.71
N ILE A 84 -10.58 -19.20 24.05
CA ILE A 84 -11.56 -20.30 24.09
C ILE A 84 -10.99 -21.29 25.12
N GLU A 85 -11.72 -21.52 26.21
CA GLU A 85 -11.56 -22.69 27.09
C GLU A 85 -12.37 -23.87 26.55
#